data_AF-A0ABD1WAN6-F1
#
_entry.id   AF-A0ABD1WAN6-F1
#
_cell.length_a   1.000
_cell.length_b   1.000
_cell.length_c   1.000
_cell.angle_alpha   90.00
_cell.angle_beta   90.00
_cell.angle_gamma   90.00
#
_symmetry.space_group_name_H-M   'P 1'
#
loop_
_entity.id
_entity.type
_entity.pdbx_description
1 polymer ?
#
loop_
_entity_poly.entity_id
_entity_poly.type
_entity_poly.pdbx_seq_one_letter_code
_entity_poly.pdbx_strand_id
1 'polypeptide(L)'
;MSAAPPLVLDLDHESRNSASLTNLFEVVSEDLQTLNKNIQSRVLELKEQGVSEEKAMAVADIEYRAERNAKKKSHSRLKQIAKLQGKKPPPNPYPNAIKEIHDEERKLVRDRFHDPRILEFVQKMKEENVAFLQDRNGSGGF
;
A
#
# COMPACT_ATOMS: atom_id res chain seq x y z
N MET A 1 18.72 17.56 -52.51
CA MET A 1 17.60 16.85 -51.85
C MET A 1 17.93 16.80 -50.36
N SER A 2 17.36 17.70 -49.58
CA SER A 2 17.62 17.83 -48.14
C SER A 2 16.59 17.00 -47.38
N ALA A 3 17.04 15.99 -46.64
CA ALA A 3 16.17 15.13 -45.83
C ALA A 3 15.88 15.82 -44.49
N ALA A 4 14.61 16.10 -44.22
CA ALA A 4 14.16 16.60 -42.92
C ALA A 4 14.31 15.50 -41.84
N PRO A 5 14.79 15.81 -40.63
CA PRO A 5 14.81 14.86 -39.54
C PRO A 5 13.38 14.61 -39.01
N PRO A 6 13.06 13.39 -38.56
CA PRO A 6 11.74 13.06 -38.03
C PRO A 6 11.51 13.76 -36.70
N LEU A 7 10.33 14.33 -36.54
CA LEU A 7 9.79 14.88 -35.29
C LEU A 7 9.83 13.80 -34.21
N VAL A 8 10.69 14.01 -33.22
CA VAL A 8 10.67 13.25 -31.97
C VAL A 8 9.36 13.64 -31.29
N LEU A 9 8.44 12.69 -31.18
CA LEU A 9 7.28 12.82 -30.31
C LEU A 9 7.82 13.00 -28.89
N ASP A 10 7.69 14.22 -28.38
CA ASP A 10 7.78 14.51 -26.95
C ASP A 10 6.70 13.67 -26.28
N LEU A 11 7.11 12.48 -25.81
CA LEU A 11 6.36 11.77 -24.80
C LEU A 11 6.50 12.61 -23.55
N ASP A 12 5.51 13.49 -23.37
CA ASP A 12 5.15 14.06 -22.10
C ASP A 12 5.46 13.02 -21.03
N HIS A 13 6.40 13.40 -20.16
CA HIS A 13 6.77 12.65 -19.00
C HIS A 13 5.57 12.69 -18.06
N GLU A 14 4.54 11.93 -18.40
CA GLU A 14 3.32 11.74 -17.62
C GLU A 14 3.81 11.36 -16.23
N SER A 15 3.59 12.30 -15.32
CA SER A 15 4.03 12.23 -13.95
C SER A 15 3.50 10.92 -13.41
N ARG A 16 4.40 9.94 -13.26
CA ARG A 16 4.09 8.68 -12.60
C ARG A 16 3.64 9.05 -11.21
N ASN A 17 2.32 9.08 -11.06
CA ASN A 17 1.52 9.38 -9.89
C ASN A 17 2.32 9.18 -8.62
N SER A 18 2.79 10.29 -8.03
CA SER A 18 3.07 10.32 -6.61
C SER A 18 1.73 10.02 -5.94
N ALA A 19 1.53 8.77 -5.51
CA ALA A 19 0.30 8.35 -4.87
C ALA A 19 0.09 9.23 -3.63
N SER A 20 -0.75 10.25 -3.80
CA SER A 20 -1.26 11.04 -2.69
C SER A 20 -2.04 10.09 -1.79
N LEU A 21 -2.00 10.29 -0.47
CA LEU A 21 -2.81 9.52 0.49
C LEU A 21 -4.28 9.45 0.06
N THR A 22 -4.78 10.47 -0.63
CA THR A 22 -6.14 10.51 -1.22
C THR A 22 -6.35 9.41 -2.26
N ASN A 23 -5.40 9.20 -3.17
CA ASN A 23 -5.49 8.15 -4.20
C ASN A 23 -5.41 6.76 -3.55
N LEU A 24 -4.66 6.62 -2.44
CA LEU A 24 -4.61 5.38 -1.67
C LEU A 24 -5.94 5.11 -0.94
N PHE A 25 -6.56 6.13 -0.35
CA PHE A 25 -7.89 6.01 0.27
C PHE A 25 -8.95 5.64 -0.77
N GLU A 26 -8.90 6.21 -1.97
CA GLU A 26 -9.78 5.85 -3.08
C GLU A 26 -9.61 4.38 -3.48
N VAL A 27 -8.39 3.93 -3.76
CA VAL A 27 -8.12 2.52 -4.12
C VAL A 27 -8.54 1.55 -3.01
N VAL A 28 -8.24 1.85 -1.75
CA VAL A 28 -8.66 1.01 -0.61
C VAL A 28 -10.19 1.00 -0.47
N SER A 29 -10.85 2.14 -0.72
CA SER A 29 -12.31 2.23 -0.67
C SER A 29 -12.98 1.44 -1.80
N GLU A 30 -12.44 1.49 -3.02
CA GLU A 30 -12.92 0.75 -4.19
C GLU A 30 -12.75 -0.77 -4.00
N ASP A 31 -11.60 -1.19 -3.47
CA ASP A 31 -11.34 -2.59 -3.13
C ASP A 31 -12.30 -3.10 -2.05
N LEU A 32 -12.54 -2.30 -1.00
CA LEU A 32 -13.50 -2.63 0.06
C LEU A 32 -14.93 -2.71 -0.47
N GLN A 33 -15.34 -1.78 -1.34
CA GLN A 33 -16.66 -1.80 -1.97
C GLN A 33 -16.85 -3.01 -2.87
N THR A 34 -15.86 -3.33 -3.70
CA THR A 34 -15.89 -4.48 -4.60
C THR A 34 -15.94 -5.79 -3.82
N LEU A 35 -15.16 -5.88 -2.73
CA LEU A 35 -15.18 -7.03 -1.84
C LEU A 35 -16.52 -7.20 -1.14
N ASN A 36 -17.08 -6.10 -0.62
CA ASN A 36 -18.40 -6.13 0.03
C ASN A 36 -19.47 -6.57 -0.97
N LYS A 37 -19.43 -6.07 -2.21
CA LYS A 37 -20.36 -6.44 -3.27
C LYS A 37 -20.31 -7.94 -3.58
N ASN A 38 -19.12 -8.52 -3.70
CA ASN A 38 -18.98 -9.96 -4.00
C ASN A 38 -19.46 -10.86 -2.85
N ILE A 39 -19.12 -10.52 -1.60
CA ILE A 39 -19.60 -11.28 -0.43
C ILE A 39 -21.13 -11.15 -0.31
N GLN A 40 -21.68 -9.95 -0.53
CA GLN A 40 -23.12 -9.72 -0.50
C GLN A 40 -23.86 -10.50 -1.59
N SER A 41 -23.35 -10.50 -2.83
CA SER A 41 -23.91 -11.33 -3.91
C SER A 41 -23.93 -12.80 -3.53
N ARG A 42 -22.84 -13.31 -2.93
CA ARG A 42 -22.78 -14.72 -2.52
C ARG A 42 -23.73 -15.05 -1.37
N VAL A 43 -23.87 -14.15 -0.41
CA VAL A 43 -24.85 -14.29 0.68
C VAL A 43 -26.28 -14.33 0.12
N LEU A 44 -26.57 -13.50 -0.88
CA LEU A 44 -27.88 -13.48 -1.54
C LEU A 44 -28.19 -14.82 -2.23
N GLU A 45 -27.25 -15.35 -3.02
CA GLU A 45 -27.37 -16.66 -3.68
C GLU A 45 -27.64 -17.78 -2.67
N LEU A 46 -26.94 -17.79 -1.53
CA LEU A 46 -27.13 -18.78 -0.48
C LEU A 46 -28.50 -18.63 0.21
N LYS A 47 -28.96 -17.38 0.42
CA LYS A 47 -30.30 -17.10 0.94
C LYS A 47 -31.40 -17.55 -0.03
N GLU A 48 -31.20 -17.38 -1.34
CA GLU A 48 -32.11 -17.91 -2.38
C GLU A 48 -32.21 -19.44 -2.34
N GLN A 49 -31.13 -20.12 -1.94
CA GLN A 49 -31.11 -21.57 -1.72
C GLN A 49 -31.73 -22.00 -0.37
N GLY A 50 -32.28 -21.05 0.40
CA GLY A 50 -32.94 -21.30 1.68
C GLY A 50 -31.99 -21.38 2.89
N VAL A 51 -30.73 -20.96 2.74
CA VAL A 51 -29.78 -20.89 3.85
C VAL A 51 -30.10 -19.69 4.74
N SER A 52 -30.05 -19.86 6.06
CA SER A 52 -30.22 -18.74 7.00
C SER A 52 -29.10 -17.71 6.81
N GLU A 53 -29.41 -16.44 6.98
CA GLU A 53 -28.47 -15.34 6.71
C GLU A 53 -27.14 -15.47 7.46
N GLU A 54 -27.19 -15.86 8.74
CA GLU A 54 -25.99 -16.08 9.55
C GLU A 54 -25.09 -17.18 8.97
N LYS A 55 -25.69 -18.29 8.52
CA LYS A 55 -24.96 -19.38 7.86
C LYS A 55 -24.44 -18.95 6.49
N ALA A 56 -25.23 -18.20 5.73
CA ALA A 56 -24.83 -17.68 4.44
C ALA A 56 -23.61 -16.74 4.56
N MET A 57 -23.61 -15.86 5.56
CA MET A 57 -22.50 -14.96 5.85
C MET A 57 -21.23 -15.71 6.25
N ALA A 58 -21.35 -16.73 7.11
CA ALA A 58 -20.23 -17.57 7.52
C ALA A 58 -19.64 -18.37 6.35
N VAL A 59 -20.49 -18.96 5.50
CA VAL A 59 -20.04 -19.71 4.31
C VAL A 59 -19.35 -18.78 3.32
N ALA A 60 -19.92 -17.60 3.04
CA ALA A 60 -19.33 -16.63 2.13
C ALA A 60 -17.95 -16.12 2.62
N ASP A 61 -17.75 -15.89 3.93
CA ASP A 61 -16.44 -15.52 4.48
C ASP A 61 -15.41 -16.66 4.35
N ILE A 62 -15.81 -17.91 4.61
CA ILE A 62 -14.94 -19.07 4.44
C ILE A 62 -14.53 -19.24 2.97
N GLU A 63 -15.48 -19.14 2.04
CA GLU A 63 -15.24 -19.21 0.59
C GLU A 63 -14.28 -18.09 0.14
N TYR A 64 -14.53 -16.86 0.58
CA TYR A 64 -13.65 -15.73 0.28
C TYR A 64 -12.23 -15.94 0.79
N ARG A 65 -12.07 -16.38 2.05
CA ARG A 65 -10.74 -16.69 2.61
C ARG A 65 -10.04 -17.79 1.85
N ALA A 66 -10.76 -18.84 1.45
CA ALA A 66 -10.23 -19.94 0.66
C ALA A 66 -9.74 -19.46 -0.72
N GLU A 67 -10.55 -18.69 -1.43
CA GLU A 67 -10.21 -18.12 -2.73
C GLU A 67 -8.99 -17.19 -2.63
N ARG A 68 -8.99 -16.29 -1.64
CA ARG A 68 -7.85 -15.39 -1.38
C ARG A 68 -6.57 -16.16 -1.14
N ASN A 69 -6.62 -17.24 -0.36
CA ASN A 69 -5.46 -18.07 -0.06
C ASN A 69 -4.97 -18.85 -1.29
N ALA A 70 -5.88 -19.38 -2.12
CA ALA A 70 -5.53 -20.05 -3.37
C ALA A 70 -4.85 -19.10 -4.37
N LYS A 71 -5.41 -17.89 -4.55
CA LYS A 71 -4.83 -16.84 -5.40
C LYS A 71 -3.46 -16.37 -4.91
N LYS A 72 -3.26 -16.23 -3.59
CA LYS A 72 -1.93 -15.94 -3.01
C LYS A 72 -0.91 -17.03 -3.32
N LYS A 73 -1.28 -18.31 -3.21
CA LYS A 73 -0.41 -19.44 -3.57
C LYS A 73 -0.03 -19.41 -5.05
N SER A 74 -1.01 -19.20 -5.93
CA SER A 74 -0.79 -19.07 -7.37
C SER A 74 0.14 -17.89 -7.70
N HIS A 75 -0.10 -16.71 -7.11
CA HIS A 75 0.75 -15.55 -7.29
C HIS A 75 2.19 -15.79 -6.81
N SER A 76 2.37 -16.46 -5.67
CA SER A 76 3.70 -16.87 -5.20
C SER A 76 4.42 -17.76 -6.22
N ARG A 77 3.71 -18.72 -6.81
CA ARG A 77 4.26 -19.59 -7.86
C ARG A 77 4.61 -18.82 -9.13
N LEU A 78 3.74 -17.93 -9.58
CA LEU A 78 4.00 -17.05 -10.74
C LEU A 78 5.21 -16.14 -10.49
N LYS A 79 5.36 -15.61 -9.27
CA LYS A 79 6.53 -14.82 -8.87
C LYS A 79 7.84 -15.62 -8.95
N GLN A 80 7.82 -16.89 -8.52
CA GLN A 80 8.98 -17.79 -8.66
C GLN A 80 9.34 -18.00 -10.13
N ILE A 81 8.35 -18.29 -10.97
CA ILE A 81 8.57 -18.51 -12.41
C ILE A 81 9.11 -17.24 -13.08
N ALA A 82 8.53 -16.08 -12.79
CA ALA A 82 8.99 -14.80 -13.32
C ALA A 82 10.45 -14.52 -12.95
N LYS A 83 10.85 -14.81 -11.70
CA LYS A 83 12.24 -14.69 -11.25
C LYS A 83 13.18 -15.61 -12.03
N LEU A 84 12.80 -16.87 -12.27
CA LEU A 84 13.59 -17.83 -13.05
C LEU A 84 13.72 -17.39 -14.52
N GLN A 85 12.68 -16.75 -15.07
CA GLN A 85 12.67 -16.25 -16.45
C GLN A 85 13.29 -14.86 -16.62
N GLY A 86 13.73 -14.21 -15.53
CA GLY A 86 14.22 -12.83 -15.57
C GLY A 86 13.16 -11.77 -15.92
N LYS A 87 11.87 -12.11 -15.83
CA LYS A 87 10.75 -11.21 -16.12
C LYS A 87 10.22 -10.56 -14.84
N LYS A 88 9.57 -9.40 -14.98
CA LYS A 88 8.87 -8.75 -13.86
C LYS A 88 7.68 -9.64 -13.43
N PRO A 89 7.51 -9.91 -12.12
CA PRO A 89 6.37 -10.70 -11.65
C PRO A 89 5.05 -9.96 -11.89
N PRO A 90 3.94 -10.70 -12.08
CA PRO A 90 2.62 -10.09 -12.20
C PRO A 90 2.27 -9.30 -10.93
N PRO A 91 1.37 -8.31 -11.00
CA PRO A 91 0.85 -7.60 -9.82
C PRO A 91 0.22 -8.56 -8.80
N ASN A 92 0.21 -8.16 -7.53
CA ASN A 92 -0.41 -8.94 -6.46
C ASN A 92 -1.94 -8.92 -6.62
N PRO A 93 -2.63 -10.08 -6.71
CA PRO A 93 -4.09 -10.13 -6.91
C PRO A 93 -4.91 -9.59 -5.73
N TYR A 94 -4.30 -9.44 -4.55
CA TYR A 94 -4.91 -8.76 -3.41
C TYR A 94 -3.84 -7.86 -2.77
N PRO A 95 -3.72 -6.59 -3.21
CA PRO A 95 -2.78 -5.66 -2.63
C PRO A 95 -3.05 -5.53 -1.12
N ASN A 96 -1.97 -5.32 -0.36
CA ASN A 96 -2.09 -5.00 1.05
C ASN A 96 -1.62 -3.57 1.20
N ALA A 97 -2.55 -2.67 1.51
CA ALA A 97 -2.28 -1.24 1.68
C ALA A 97 -1.08 -0.99 2.63
N ILE A 98 -0.96 -1.77 3.71
CA ILE A 98 0.17 -1.65 4.65
C ILE A 98 1.51 -1.96 3.97
N LYS A 99 1.54 -2.94 3.06
CA LYS A 99 2.77 -3.25 2.30
C LYS A 99 3.11 -2.15 1.30
N GLU A 100 2.11 -1.54 0.68
CA GLU A 100 2.35 -0.42 -0.25
C GLU A 100 2.93 0.79 0.48
N ILE A 101 2.37 1.13 1.63
CA ILE A 101 2.91 2.18 2.51
C ILE A 101 4.36 1.86 2.88
N HIS A 102 4.65 0.64 3.34
CA HIS A 102 6.03 0.26 3.65
C HIS A 102 6.95 0.27 2.43
N ASP A 103 6.46 -0.08 1.24
CA ASP A 103 7.25 -0.06 -0.01
C ASP A 103 7.59 1.39 -0.42
N GLU A 104 6.69 2.32 -0.16
CA GLU A 104 6.90 3.76 -0.37
C GLU A 104 7.85 4.34 0.68
N GLU A 105 7.62 4.06 1.97
CA GLU A 105 8.50 4.47 3.07
C GLU A 105 9.92 3.94 2.91
N ARG A 106 10.08 2.71 2.37
CA ARG A 106 11.39 2.10 2.16
C ARG A 106 12.31 2.93 1.26
N LYS A 107 11.74 3.68 0.33
CA LYS A 107 12.50 4.61 -0.54
C LYS A 107 13.11 5.76 0.29
N LEU A 108 12.39 6.19 1.32
CA LEU A 108 12.75 7.32 2.19
C LEU A 108 13.55 6.88 3.43
N VAL A 109 13.66 5.56 3.71
CA VAL A 109 14.41 5.05 4.88
C VAL A 109 15.84 5.59 4.88
N ARG A 110 16.53 5.57 3.74
CA ARG A 110 17.94 6.02 3.66
C ARG A 110 18.07 7.48 4.03
N ASP A 111 17.20 8.32 3.50
CA ASP A 111 17.26 9.77 3.71
C ASP A 111 17.00 10.13 5.18
N ARG A 112 16.12 9.41 5.88
CA ARG A 112 15.88 9.63 7.33
C ARG A 112 17.13 9.54 8.20
N PHE A 113 18.10 8.70 7.82
CA PHE A 113 19.32 8.48 8.60
C PHE A 113 20.54 9.23 8.05
N HIS A 114 20.47 9.72 6.81
CA HIS A 114 21.63 10.25 6.11
C HIS A 114 21.43 11.63 5.46
N ASP A 115 20.20 12.18 5.43
CA ASP A 115 19.98 13.55 5.01
C ASP A 115 20.48 14.50 6.12
N PRO A 116 21.47 15.37 5.84
CA PRO A 116 22.02 16.29 6.82
C PRO A 116 20.95 17.23 7.41
N ARG A 117 19.93 17.60 6.63
CA ARG A 117 18.84 18.48 7.08
C ARG A 117 17.97 17.80 8.15
N ILE A 118 17.74 16.49 8.00
CA ILE A 118 16.97 15.70 8.98
C ILE A 118 17.80 15.53 10.25
N LEU A 119 19.11 15.28 10.12
CA LEU A 119 20.00 15.15 11.28
C LEU A 119 20.09 16.46 12.08
N GLU A 120 20.19 17.61 11.41
CA GLU A 120 20.16 18.93 12.06
C GLU A 120 18.84 19.17 12.80
N PHE A 121 17.71 18.79 12.20
CA PHE A 121 16.41 18.91 12.84
C PHE A 121 16.29 18.02 14.10
N VAL A 122 16.74 16.77 14.02
CA VAL A 122 16.77 15.85 15.17
C VAL A 122 17.70 16.37 16.27
N GLN A 123 18.82 16.99 15.91
CA GLN A 123 19.74 17.58 16.86
C GLN A 123 19.09 18.74 17.63
N LYS A 124 18.43 19.67 16.93
CA LYS A 124 17.66 20.76 17.56
C LYS A 124 16.56 20.23 18.48
N MET A 125 15.81 19.22 18.06
CA MET A 125 14.78 18.58 18.89
C MET A 125 15.35 17.95 20.17
N LYS A 126 16.58 17.41 20.14
CA LYS A 126 17.24 16.90 21.35
C LYS A 126 17.65 18.03 22.29
N GLU A 127 18.18 19.11 21.74
CA GLU A 127 18.57 20.30 22.51
C GLU A 127 17.36 20.95 23.19
N GLU A 128 16.24 21.10 22.47
CA GLU A 128 14.98 21.61 23.01
C GLU A 128 14.40 20.72 24.12
N ASN A 129 14.43 19.39 23.94
CA ASN A 129 13.97 18.47 24.99
C ASN A 129 14.85 18.52 26.24
N VAL A 130 16.17 18.65 26.07
CA VAL A 130 17.11 18.79 27.21
C VAL A 130 16.87 20.12 27.93
N ALA A 131 16.69 21.22 27.20
CA ALA A 131 16.37 22.53 27.78
C ALA A 131 15.03 22.49 28.56
N PHE A 132 13.99 21.89 27.98
CA PHE A 132 12.69 21.72 28.64
C PHE A 132 12.79 20.89 29.93
N LEU A 133 13.60 19.82 29.94
CA LEU A 133 13.83 19.01 31.14
C LEU A 133 14.64 19.74 32.20
N GLN A 134 15.58 20.62 31.81
CA GLN A 134 16.34 21.47 32.75
C GLN A 134 15.45 22.54 33.38
N ASP A 135 14.57 23.18 32.61
CA ASP A 135 13.59 24.16 33.12
C ASP A 135 12.59 23.50 34.09
N ARG A 136 12.20 22.24 33.83
CA ARG A 136 11.32 21.49 34.72
C ARG A 136 12.01 21.02 36.00
N ASN A 137 13.31 20.74 35.97
CA ASN A 137 14.09 20.42 37.17
C ASN A 137 14.52 21.66 37.97
N GLY A 138 14.58 22.84 37.35
CA GLY A 138 14.91 24.11 38.02
C GLY A 138 13.76 24.75 38.81
N SER A 139 12.53 24.29 38.63
CA SER A 139 11.31 24.84 39.27
C SER A 139 10.84 24.08 40.52
N GLY A 140 11.67 23.18 41.05
CA GLY A 140 11.39 22.38 42.25
C GLY A 140 12.08 22.87 43.53
N GLY A 141 12.18 24.18 43.74
CA GLY A 141 12.85 24.72 44.92
C GLY A 141 12.24 26.03 45.40
N PHE A 142 11.03 25.97 45.96
CA PHE A 142 10.53 26.79 47.08
C PHE A 142 9.35 26.06 47.75
#